data_AF-A0A562ZHT4-F1
#
_entry.id   AF-A0A562ZHT4-F1
#
_cell.length_a   1.000
_cell.length_b   1.000
_cell.length_c   1.000
_cell.angle_alpha   90.00
_cell.angle_beta   90.00
_cell.angle_gamma   90.00
#
_symmetry.space_group_name_H-M   'P 1'
#
loop_
_entity.id
_entity.type
_entity.pdbx_description
1 polymer ?
#
loop_
_entity_poly.entity_id
_entity_poly.type
_entity_poly.pdbx_seq_one_letter_code
_entity_poly.pdbx_strand_id
1 'polypeptide(L)'
;MSNRIKIVVPDAGPINTLAAAGKLELLLAPSNTDVVMIESVVNEILVRAPELQAFFEQHAARIKRVATSVCVDDRDKAARGLPIGKGRGDLAIADFIMNFIDEAVGNAPALVIFEDKKLGRLRTLEQYSANTHFITTAAYLRKLEAEGIITSFDETWSEIVSKSHSSDPRLHREPNPQEIDAPAGSGSSVFRMRER
;
A
#
# COMPACT_ATOMS: atom_id res chain seq x y z
N MET A 1 11.67 -17.58 14.61
CA MET A 1 10.44 -16.80 14.40
C MET A 1 10.71 -15.90 13.21
N SER A 2 9.95 -16.02 12.11
CA SER A 2 10.13 -15.11 10.97
C SER A 2 9.61 -13.74 11.40
N ASN A 3 10.42 -12.68 11.27
CA ASN A 3 9.91 -11.33 11.49
C ASN A 3 8.76 -11.08 10.52
N ARG A 4 7.63 -10.56 11.03
CA ARG A 4 6.55 -10.12 10.16
C ARG A 4 6.99 -8.89 9.39
N ILE A 5 6.69 -8.87 8.10
CA ILE A 5 6.93 -7.73 7.22
C ILE A 5 5.66 -6.87 7.22
N LYS A 6 5.82 -5.55 7.14
CA LYS A 6 4.69 -4.63 7.02
C LYS A 6 4.59 -4.14 5.59
N ILE A 7 3.44 -4.33 4.95
CA ILE A 7 3.10 -3.65 3.71
C ILE A 7 2.27 -2.43 4.07
N VAL A 8 2.77 -1.25 3.77
CA VAL A 8 2.07 0.02 4.01
C VAL A 8 1.44 0.45 2.69
N VAL A 9 0.13 0.70 2.69
CA VAL A 9 -0.62 1.19 1.53
C VAL A 9 -1.23 2.54 1.91
N PRO A 10 -0.52 3.66 1.62
CA PRO A 10 -0.94 4.98 2.07
C PRO A 10 -2.05 5.57 1.20
N ASP A 11 -2.10 5.26 -0.11
CA ASP A 11 -3.12 5.76 -1.04
C ASP A 11 -4.05 4.63 -1.52
N ALA A 12 -5.16 5.01 -2.16
CA ALA A 12 -6.13 4.05 -2.68
C ALA A 12 -5.68 3.36 -3.98
N GLY A 13 -4.66 3.89 -4.66
CA GLY A 13 -4.20 3.43 -5.98
C GLY A 13 -3.93 1.92 -6.03
N PRO A 14 -3.02 1.39 -5.19
CA PRO A 14 -2.71 -0.04 -5.17
C PRO A 14 -3.93 -0.93 -4.93
N ILE A 15 -4.87 -0.50 -4.08
CA ILE A 15 -6.10 -1.24 -3.82
C ILE A 15 -6.99 -1.25 -5.06
N ASN A 16 -7.24 -0.08 -5.66
CA ASN A 16 -8.08 0.05 -6.84
C ASN A 16 -7.51 -0.79 -8.00
N THR A 17 -6.20 -0.71 -8.23
CA THR A 17 -5.50 -1.44 -9.29
C THR A 17 -5.62 -2.96 -9.11
N LEU A 18 -5.37 -3.48 -7.91
CA LEU A 18 -5.45 -4.92 -7.66
C LEU A 18 -6.90 -5.41 -7.59
N ALA A 19 -7.81 -4.63 -7.01
CA ALA A 19 -9.22 -4.98 -6.89
C ALA A 19 -9.89 -5.06 -8.27
N ALA A 20 -9.57 -4.16 -9.21
CA ALA A 20 -10.08 -4.20 -10.58
C ALA A 20 -9.84 -5.56 -11.27
N ALA A 21 -8.73 -6.23 -10.96
CA ALA A 21 -8.41 -7.55 -11.50
C ALA A 21 -8.90 -8.73 -10.64
N GLY A 22 -9.47 -8.48 -9.46
CA GLY A 22 -9.78 -9.51 -8.47
C GLY A 22 -8.51 -10.11 -7.83
N LYS A 23 -7.43 -9.32 -7.72
CA LYS A 23 -6.10 -9.75 -7.27
C LYS A 23 -5.69 -9.12 -5.93
N LEU A 24 -6.65 -8.61 -5.15
CA LEU A 24 -6.37 -7.91 -3.90
C LEU A 24 -5.64 -8.78 -2.86
N GLU A 25 -5.88 -10.10 -2.90
CA GLU A 25 -5.16 -11.11 -2.12
C GLU A 25 -3.64 -11.08 -2.30
N LEU A 26 -3.13 -10.53 -3.41
CA LEU A 26 -1.69 -10.43 -3.64
C LEU A 26 -0.99 -9.55 -2.61
N LEU A 27 -1.67 -8.60 -1.96
CA LEU A 27 -1.11 -7.83 -0.83
C LEU A 27 -0.83 -8.71 0.41
N LEU A 28 -1.52 -9.85 0.50
CA LEU A 28 -1.45 -10.78 1.62
C LEU A 28 -0.75 -12.09 1.25
N ALA A 29 -0.25 -12.22 0.01
CA ALA A 29 0.32 -13.46 -0.51
C ALA A 29 1.49 -13.99 0.32
N PRO A 30 2.46 -13.17 0.77
CA PRO A 30 3.43 -13.65 1.75
C PRO A 30 2.75 -13.90 3.11
N SER A 31 2.87 -15.10 3.64
CA SER A 31 2.16 -15.54 4.86
C SER A 31 2.59 -14.81 6.13
N ASN A 32 3.77 -14.17 6.13
CA ASN A 32 4.30 -13.37 7.23
C ASN A 32 4.10 -11.85 7.05
N THR A 33 3.15 -11.43 6.21
CA THR A 33 2.86 -10.01 5.98
C THR A 33 1.65 -9.53 6.78
N ASP A 34 1.76 -8.35 7.39
CA ASP A 34 0.61 -7.54 7.78
C ASP A 34 0.52 -6.30 6.88
N VAL A 35 -0.70 -5.93 6.50
CA VAL A 35 -0.98 -4.74 5.70
C VAL A 35 -1.41 -3.62 6.64
N VAL A 36 -0.87 -2.43 6.45
CA VAL A 36 -1.18 -1.21 7.19
C VAL A 36 -1.78 -0.21 6.22
N MET A 37 -2.95 0.33 6.56
CA MET A 37 -3.68 1.28 5.73
C MET A 37 -4.20 2.44 6.56
N ILE A 38 -4.39 3.58 5.91
CA ILE A 38 -5.01 4.75 6.53
C ILE A 38 -6.53 4.57 6.57
N GLU A 39 -7.16 4.79 7.73
CA GLU A 39 -8.60 4.58 7.92
C GLU A 39 -9.45 5.40 6.95
N SER A 40 -9.14 6.69 6.76
CA SER A 40 -9.88 7.56 5.83
C SER A 40 -9.80 7.08 4.39
N VAL A 41 -8.67 6.51 3.97
CA VAL A 41 -8.47 5.97 2.62
C VAL A 41 -9.30 4.72 2.42
N VAL A 42 -9.33 3.82 3.42
CA VAL A 42 -10.19 2.64 3.40
C VAL A 42 -11.67 3.04 3.35
N ASN A 43 -12.08 4.01 4.16
CA ASN A 43 -13.47 4.49 4.16
C ASN A 43 -13.86 5.09 2.80
N GLU A 44 -12.98 5.86 2.16
CA GLU A 44 -13.22 6.39 0.81
C GLU A 44 -13.36 5.28 -0.24
N ILE A 45 -12.50 4.25 -0.17
CA ILE A 45 -12.60 3.08 -1.05
C ILE A 45 -13.95 2.39 -0.86
N LEU A 46 -14.37 2.13 0.38
CA LEU A 46 -15.61 1.42 0.70
C LEU A 46 -16.88 2.18 0.29
N VAL A 47 -16.83 3.51 0.24
CA VAL A 47 -17.93 4.32 -0.33
C VAL A 47 -18.08 4.08 -1.84
N ARG A 48 -16.98 3.86 -2.56
CA ARG A 48 -16.97 3.64 -4.02
C ARG A 48 -17.13 2.18 -4.42
N ALA A 49 -16.61 1.27 -3.61
CA ALA A 49 -16.54 -0.18 -3.84
C ALA A 49 -16.94 -0.93 -2.56
N PRO A 50 -18.23 -0.87 -2.16
CA PRO A 50 -18.71 -1.49 -0.92
C PRO A 50 -18.55 -3.01 -0.89
N GLU A 51 -18.45 -3.66 -2.05
CA GLU A 51 -18.17 -5.10 -2.19
C GLU A 51 -16.82 -5.51 -1.58
N LEU A 52 -15.86 -4.58 -1.45
CA LEU A 52 -14.56 -4.84 -0.82
C LEU A 52 -14.65 -4.96 0.71
N GLN A 53 -15.79 -4.63 1.32
CA GLN A 53 -16.01 -4.78 2.76
C GLN A 53 -15.71 -6.21 3.23
N ALA A 54 -16.20 -7.21 2.49
CA ALA A 54 -16.00 -8.62 2.83
C ALA A 54 -14.52 -9.02 2.86
N PHE A 55 -13.71 -8.48 1.94
CA PHE A 55 -12.26 -8.71 1.92
C PHE A 55 -11.60 -8.16 3.19
N PHE A 56 -11.93 -6.92 3.58
CA PHE A 56 -11.34 -6.33 4.78
C PHE A 56 -11.76 -7.03 6.07
N GLU A 57 -13.01 -7.48 6.14
CA GLU A 57 -13.52 -8.24 7.29
C GLU A 57 -12.85 -9.63 7.39
N GLN A 58 -12.79 -10.35 6.28
CA GLN A 58 -12.15 -11.66 6.19
C GLN A 58 -10.68 -11.61 6.63
N HIS A 59 -9.99 -10.52 6.32
CA HIS A 59 -8.55 -10.35 6.59
C HIS A 59 -8.24 -9.37 7.72
N ALA A 60 -9.19 -9.06 8.61
CA ALA A 60 -9.02 -8.09 9.68
C ALA A 60 -7.85 -8.40 10.64
N ALA A 61 -7.47 -9.67 10.78
CA ALA A 61 -6.32 -10.10 11.59
C ALA A 61 -4.96 -9.71 10.97
N ARG A 62 -4.93 -9.39 9.67
CA ARG A 62 -3.72 -9.04 8.92
C ARG A 62 -3.75 -7.63 8.36
N ILE A 63 -4.93 -6.99 8.30
CA ILE A 63 -5.08 -5.62 7.82
C ILE A 63 -5.33 -4.68 9.01
N LYS A 64 -4.32 -3.88 9.36
CA LYS A 64 -4.41 -2.83 10.37
C LYS A 64 -4.83 -1.51 9.71
N ARG A 65 -5.90 -0.90 10.21
CA ARG A 65 -6.31 0.46 9.87
C ARG A 65 -5.72 1.43 10.89
N VAL A 66 -5.16 2.53 10.43
CA VAL A 66 -4.57 3.59 11.26
C VAL A 66 -5.37 4.86 11.09
N ALA A 67 -5.97 5.34 12.17
CA ALA A 67 -6.61 6.64 12.23
C ALA A 67 -5.55 7.71 12.51
N THR A 68 -5.31 8.57 11.52
CA THR A 68 -4.39 9.71 11.65
C THR A 68 -5.06 10.88 12.37
N SER A 69 -4.31 11.93 12.69
CA SER A 69 -4.85 13.16 13.27
C SER A 69 -5.90 13.79 12.35
N VAL A 70 -5.66 13.71 11.03
CA VAL A 70 -6.62 14.13 9.99
C VAL A 70 -7.93 13.34 10.08
N CYS A 71 -7.87 12.03 10.31
CA CYS A 71 -9.06 11.19 10.47
C CYS A 71 -9.88 11.56 11.71
N VAL A 72 -9.21 11.91 12.81
CA VAL A 72 -9.87 12.35 14.05
C VAL A 72 -10.56 13.70 13.83
N ASP A 73 -9.86 14.68 13.27
CA ASP A 73 -10.42 16.01 12.98
C ASP A 73 -11.60 15.95 12.00
N ASP A 74 -11.56 15.07 10.98
CA ASP A 74 -12.69 14.87 10.06
C ASP A 74 -13.92 14.29 10.76
N ARG A 75 -13.74 13.32 11.67
CA ARG A 75 -14.84 12.76 12.45
C ARG A 75 -15.46 13.80 13.38
N ASP A 76 -14.65 14.61 14.05
CA ASP A 76 -15.14 15.67 14.94
C ASP A 76 -15.91 16.75 14.18
N LYS A 77 -15.42 17.14 12.98
CA LYS A 77 -16.14 18.07 12.09
C LYS A 77 -17.46 17.49 11.61
N ALA A 78 -17.47 16.24 11.16
CA ALA A 78 -18.69 15.55 10.73
C ALA A 78 -19.73 15.46 11.86
N ALA A 79 -19.30 15.09 13.08
CA ALA A 79 -20.16 15.02 14.26
C ALA A 79 -20.78 16.39 14.63
N ARG A 80 -20.09 17.48 14.29
CA ARG A 80 -20.56 18.86 14.49
C ARG A 80 -21.34 19.42 13.28
N GLY A 81 -21.56 18.63 12.23
CA GLY A 81 -22.22 19.07 10.99
C GLY A 81 -21.40 20.09 10.19
N LEU A 82 -20.08 20.16 10.42
CA LEU A 82 -19.19 21.08 9.72
C LEU A 82 -18.70 20.45 8.40
N PRO A 83 -18.48 21.28 7.36
CA PRO A 83 -17.96 20.78 6.09
C PRO A 83 -16.53 20.27 6.23
N ILE A 84 -16.26 19.11 5.62
CA ILE A 84 -14.90 18.58 5.45
C ILE A 84 -14.28 19.26 4.23
N GLY A 85 -13.05 19.78 4.38
CA GLY A 85 -12.33 20.47 3.31
C GLY A 85 -11.94 19.54 2.16
N LYS A 86 -11.55 20.10 1.01
CA LYS A 86 -10.96 19.31 -0.08
C LYS A 86 -9.51 18.93 0.23
N GLY A 87 -8.99 17.87 -0.39
CA GLY A 87 -7.58 17.47 -0.27
C GLY A 87 -7.22 16.77 1.05
N ARG A 88 -8.20 16.27 1.79
CA ARG A 88 -8.00 15.61 3.09
C ARG A 88 -7.30 14.26 2.97
N GLY A 89 -7.49 13.54 1.87
CA GLY A 89 -6.74 12.31 1.57
C GLY A 89 -5.23 12.56 1.51
N ASP A 90 -4.79 13.52 0.69
CA ASP A 90 -3.38 13.92 0.59
C ASP A 90 -2.80 14.36 1.94
N LEU A 91 -3.59 15.10 2.75
CA LEU A 91 -3.19 15.49 4.10
C LEU A 91 -3.09 14.30 5.06
N ALA A 92 -4.04 13.35 5.01
CA ALA A 92 -4.01 12.16 5.85
C ALA A 92 -2.80 11.27 5.52
N ILE A 93 -2.46 11.17 4.23
CA ILE A 93 -1.25 10.50 3.75
C ILE A 93 0.00 11.17 4.31
N ALA A 94 0.12 12.48 4.17
CA ALA A 94 1.27 13.22 4.68
C ALA A 94 1.38 13.08 6.21
N ASP A 95 0.27 13.21 6.93
CA ASP A 95 0.19 13.06 8.38
C ASP A 95 0.60 11.63 8.81
N PHE A 96 0.09 10.60 8.14
CA PHE A 96 0.49 9.22 8.39
C PHE A 96 2.01 9.03 8.25
N ILE A 97 2.56 9.51 7.13
CA ILE A 97 3.96 9.34 6.80
C ILE A 97 4.87 10.10 7.76
N MET A 98 4.48 11.30 8.21
CA MET A 98 5.30 12.12 9.11
C MET A 98 5.17 11.73 10.57
N ASN A 99 3.99 11.28 11.01
CA ASN A 99 3.67 11.18 12.44
C ASN A 99 3.30 9.77 12.91
N PHE A 100 2.92 8.85 12.01
CA PHE A 100 2.36 7.55 12.41
C PHE A 100 3.11 6.35 11.84
N ILE A 101 3.93 6.52 10.79
CA ILE A 101 4.55 5.39 10.10
C ILE A 101 5.42 4.57 11.05
N ASP A 102 6.26 5.21 11.87
CA ASP A 102 7.17 4.54 12.80
C ASP A 102 6.42 3.72 13.85
N GLU A 103 5.33 4.24 14.42
CA GLU A 103 4.49 3.48 15.35
C GLU A 103 3.77 2.33 14.63
N ALA A 104 3.30 2.57 13.41
CA ALA A 104 2.53 1.59 12.66
C ALA A 104 3.39 0.40 12.21
N VAL A 105 4.66 0.64 11.87
CA VAL A 105 5.60 -0.40 11.45
C VAL A 105 6.45 -0.96 12.59
N GLY A 106 6.76 -0.17 13.61
CA GLY A 106 7.67 -0.52 14.69
C GLY A 106 9.07 -0.88 14.16
N ASN A 107 9.68 -1.92 14.72
CA ASN A 107 10.99 -2.42 14.28
C ASN A 107 10.91 -3.41 13.09
N ALA A 108 9.74 -3.59 12.48
CA ALA A 108 9.57 -4.51 11.38
C ALA A 108 10.06 -3.89 10.06
N PRO A 109 10.64 -4.68 9.14
CA PRO A 109 10.86 -4.24 7.77
C PRO A 109 9.53 -3.83 7.13
N ALA A 110 9.52 -2.67 6.49
CA ALA A 110 8.34 -2.07 5.91
C ALA A 110 8.51 -1.84 4.40
N LEU A 111 7.46 -2.13 3.66
CA LEU A 111 7.36 -1.91 2.23
C LEU A 111 6.15 -1.02 1.95
N VAL A 112 6.40 0.22 1.56
CA VAL A 112 5.39 1.18 1.16
C VAL A 112 5.07 0.97 -0.31
N ILE A 113 3.86 0.54 -0.62
CA ILE A 113 3.36 0.39 -1.99
C ILE A 113 2.49 1.59 -2.31
N PHE A 114 2.79 2.29 -3.40
CA PHE A 114 2.05 3.49 -3.79
C PHE A 114 1.90 3.61 -5.31
N GLU A 115 0.97 4.44 -5.76
CA GLU A 115 0.83 4.78 -7.19
C GLU A 115 1.03 6.28 -7.45
N ASP A 116 0.67 7.15 -6.51
CA ASP A 116 0.79 8.59 -6.72
C ASP A 116 2.26 9.04 -6.88
N LYS A 117 2.56 9.75 -7.97
CA LYS A 117 3.88 10.34 -8.23
C LYS A 117 4.28 11.36 -7.16
N LYS A 118 3.32 12.00 -6.49
CA LYS A 118 3.57 12.94 -5.38
C LYS A 118 4.15 12.22 -4.16
N LEU A 119 3.70 10.99 -3.88
CA LEU A 119 4.27 10.13 -2.83
C LEU A 119 5.71 9.73 -3.14
N GLY A 120 6.06 9.63 -4.43
CA GLY A 120 7.44 9.41 -4.86
C GLY A 120 8.42 10.48 -4.37
N ARG A 121 7.97 11.72 -4.13
CA ARG A 121 8.80 12.79 -3.56
C ARG A 121 9.02 12.63 -2.06
N LEU A 122 8.17 11.87 -1.39
CA LEU A 122 8.33 11.63 0.05
C LEU A 122 9.52 10.71 0.29
N ARG A 123 9.87 9.80 -0.65
CA ARG A 123 11.06 8.91 -0.59
C ARG A 123 12.37 9.61 -0.23
N THR A 124 12.52 10.89 -0.57
CA THR A 124 13.75 11.65 -0.33
C THR A 124 13.77 12.33 1.05
N LEU A 125 12.72 12.17 1.85
CA LEU A 125 12.69 12.70 3.21
C LEU A 125 13.60 11.82 4.07
N GLU A 126 14.62 12.43 4.67
CA GLU A 126 15.62 11.78 5.53
C GLU A 126 15.04 11.12 6.79
N GLN A 127 13.74 11.31 7.04
CA GLN A 127 13.02 10.87 8.23
C GLN A 127 12.61 9.39 8.22
N TYR A 128 12.88 8.62 7.16
CA TYR A 128 12.52 7.20 7.15
C TYR A 128 13.54 6.33 7.85
N SER A 129 13.03 5.33 8.58
CA SER A 129 13.87 4.25 9.09
C SER A 129 14.62 3.58 7.93
N ALA A 130 15.87 3.16 8.18
CA ALA A 130 16.67 2.39 7.21
C ALA A 130 16.02 1.05 6.79
N ASN A 131 14.90 0.67 7.41
CA ASN A 131 14.14 -0.55 7.18
C ASN A 131 12.82 -0.30 6.43
N THR A 132 12.59 0.90 5.89
CA THR A 132 11.42 1.23 5.07
C THR A 132 11.80 1.42 3.62
N HIS A 133 11.19 0.61 2.75
CA HIS A 133 11.38 0.67 1.30
C HIS A 133 10.13 1.12 0.60
N PHE A 134 10.30 1.82 -0.52
CA PHE A 134 9.19 2.34 -1.32
C PHE A 134 9.19 1.68 -2.68
N ILE A 135 8.04 1.16 -3.12
CA ILE A 135 7.87 0.55 -4.44
C ILE A 135 6.50 0.91 -5.04
N THR A 136 6.36 0.75 -6.34
CA THR A 136 5.07 0.87 -7.02
C THR A 136 4.32 -0.45 -7.02
N THR A 137 3.00 -0.44 -7.27
CA THR A 137 2.20 -1.66 -7.46
C THR A 137 2.79 -2.55 -8.56
N ALA A 138 3.23 -1.97 -9.67
CA ALA A 138 3.85 -2.72 -10.76
C ALA A 138 5.17 -3.40 -10.34
N ALA A 139 6.04 -2.67 -9.63
CA ALA A 139 7.29 -3.23 -9.11
C ALA A 139 7.05 -4.34 -8.07
N TYR A 140 5.99 -4.20 -7.26
CA TYR A 140 5.56 -5.24 -6.32
C TYR A 140 5.20 -6.54 -7.04
N LEU A 141 4.38 -6.46 -8.09
CA LEU A 141 3.99 -7.63 -8.87
C LEU A 141 5.19 -8.31 -9.54
N ARG A 142 6.14 -7.54 -10.09
CA ARG A 142 7.40 -8.12 -10.60
C ARG A 142 8.19 -8.84 -9.52
N LYS A 143 8.21 -8.32 -8.30
CA LYS A 143 8.86 -9.01 -7.18
C LYS A 143 8.13 -10.30 -6.84
N LEU A 144 6.80 -10.33 -6.88
CA LEU A 144 6.04 -11.57 -6.68
C LEU A 144 6.33 -12.62 -7.77
N GLU A 145 6.50 -12.20 -9.02
CA GLU A 145 6.91 -13.10 -10.12
C GLU A 145 8.31 -13.67 -9.88
N ALA A 146 9.27 -12.83 -9.51
CA ALA A 146 10.63 -13.25 -9.22
C ALA A 146 10.73 -14.24 -8.04
N GLU A 147 9.78 -14.19 -7.10
CA GLU A 147 9.66 -15.13 -5.98
C GLU A 147 8.76 -16.34 -6.30
N GLY A 148 8.26 -16.46 -7.54
CA GLY A 148 7.38 -17.57 -7.96
C GLY A 148 5.98 -17.56 -7.34
N ILE A 149 5.55 -16.44 -6.76
CA ILE A 149 4.22 -16.28 -6.16
C ILE A 149 3.15 -16.08 -7.24
N ILE A 150 3.51 -15.40 -8.32
CA ILE A 150 2.69 -15.32 -9.54
C ILE A 150 3.47 -15.90 -10.72
N THR A 151 2.77 -16.49 -11.68
CA THR A 151 3.39 -17.11 -12.86
C THR A 151 3.99 -16.09 -13.81
N SER A 152 3.28 -14.98 -14.05
CA SER A 152 3.70 -13.93 -14.97
C SER A 152 3.21 -12.55 -14.52
N PHE A 153 4.14 -11.61 -14.44
CA PHE A 153 3.85 -10.19 -14.29
C PHE A 153 3.06 -9.68 -15.50
N ASP A 154 3.49 -9.98 -16.72
CA ASP A 154 2.91 -9.44 -17.94
C ASP A 154 1.44 -9.88 -18.11
N GLU A 155 1.12 -11.15 -17.82
CA GLU A 155 -0.26 -11.65 -17.83
C GLU A 155 -1.11 -10.96 -16.76
N THR A 156 -0.61 -10.91 -15.52
CA THR A 156 -1.32 -10.28 -14.40
C THR A 156 -1.55 -8.79 -14.66
N TRP A 157 -0.56 -8.09 -15.21
CA TRP A 157 -0.64 -6.68 -15.55
C TRP A 157 -1.61 -6.43 -16.71
N SER A 158 -1.61 -7.30 -17.72
CA SER A 158 -2.58 -7.24 -18.82
C SER A 158 -4.02 -7.45 -18.33
N GLU A 159 -4.25 -8.35 -17.36
CA GLU A 159 -5.56 -8.52 -16.70
C GLU A 159 -5.99 -7.25 -15.95
N ILE A 160 -5.07 -6.60 -15.24
CA ILE A 160 -5.32 -5.34 -14.53
C ILE A 160 -5.71 -4.23 -15.51
N VAL A 161 -4.92 -4.04 -16.58
CA VAL A 161 -5.17 -2.99 -17.57
C VAL A 161 -6.48 -3.24 -18.32
N SER A 162 -6.81 -4.49 -18.64
CA SER A 162 -8.05 -4.82 -19.37
C SER A 162 -9.33 -4.67 -18.53
N LYS A 163 -9.24 -4.82 -17.21
CA LYS A 163 -10.39 -4.71 -16.29
C LYS A 163 -10.52 -3.35 -15.61
N SER A 164 -9.46 -2.54 -15.61
CA SER A 164 -9.52 -1.14 -15.20
C SER A 164 -10.43 -0.38 -16.17
N HIS A 165 -11.46 0.31 -15.65
CA HIS A 165 -12.34 1.18 -16.45
C HIS A 165 -11.60 2.35 -17.13
N SER A 166 -10.33 2.55 -16.79
CA SER A 166 -9.42 3.45 -17.50
C SER A 166 -8.69 2.69 -18.60
N SER A 167 -9.22 2.75 -19.82
CA SER A 167 -8.59 2.22 -21.04
C SER A 167 -7.33 2.98 -21.48
N ASP A 168 -6.75 3.85 -20.65
CA ASP A 168 -5.47 4.53 -20.92
C ASP A 168 -4.31 3.87 -20.12
N PRO A 169 -3.47 3.03 -20.77
CA PRO A 169 -2.29 2.43 -20.15
C PRO A 169 -1.29 3.46 -19.60
N ARG A 170 -1.34 4.74 -20.02
CA ARG A 170 -0.42 5.80 -19.55
C ARG A 170 -0.76 6.32 -18.16
N LEU A 171 -1.97 6.04 -17.66
CA LEU A 171 -2.35 6.29 -16.26
C LEU A 171 -1.81 5.20 -15.33
N HIS A 172 -1.52 4.01 -15.87
CA HIS A 172 -0.85 2.94 -15.17
C HIS A 172 0.67 3.17 -15.26
N ARG A 173 1.31 3.45 -14.12
CA ARG A 173 2.74 3.74 -14.07
C ARG A 173 3.53 2.51 -14.48
N GLU A 174 4.26 2.60 -15.59
CA GLU A 174 5.24 1.58 -15.94
C GLU A 174 6.31 1.51 -14.83
N PRO A 175 6.72 0.30 -14.43
CA PRO A 175 7.72 0.13 -13.39
C PRO A 175 9.04 0.72 -13.87
N ASN A 176 9.56 1.72 -13.16
CA ASN A 176 10.91 2.21 -13.40
C ASN A 176 11.90 1.25 -12.69
N PRO A 177 12.87 0.66 -13.41
CA PRO A 177 13.88 -0.22 -12.81
C PRO A 177 14.70 0.44 -11.71
N GLN A 178 14.80 1.77 -11.71
CA GLN A 178 15.47 2.57 -10.67
C GLN A 178 14.63 2.77 -9.40
N GLU A 179 13.36 2.32 -9.38
CA GLU A 179 12.46 2.44 -8.23
C GLU A 179 12.46 1.20 -7.32
N ILE A 180 13.20 0.16 -7.70
CA ILE A 180 13.55 -0.96 -6.83
C ILE A 180 14.73 -0.49 -5.99
N ASP A 181 14.43 -0.17 -4.73
CA ASP A 181 15.41 0.36 -3.79
C ASP A 181 16.56 -0.63 -3.56
N ALA A 182 17.73 -0.11 -3.20
CA ALA A 182 18.82 -0.94 -2.71
C ALA A 182 18.35 -1.68 -1.44
N PRO A 183 18.77 -2.94 -1.22
CA PRO A 183 18.24 -3.70 -0.11
C PRO A 183 18.69 -3.10 1.24
N ALA A 184 17.81 -3.13 2.26
CA ALA A 184 18.04 -2.49 3.56
C ALA A 184 19.41 -2.82 4.16
N GLY A 185 20.08 -1.78 4.70
CA GLY A 185 21.39 -1.88 5.34
C GLY A 185 21.43 -2.80 6.57
N SER A 186 20.28 -3.13 7.14
CA SER A 186 20.12 -4.23 8.09
C SER A 186 18.98 -5.14 7.65
N GLY A 187 19.28 -6.42 7.43
CA GLY A 187 18.26 -7.38 7.00
C GLY A 187 18.03 -7.46 5.49
N SER A 188 18.97 -7.02 4.64
CA SER A 188 18.97 -7.34 3.20
C SER A 188 18.88 -8.86 2.89
N SER A 189 19.01 -9.74 3.89
CA SER A 189 18.71 -11.17 3.78
C SER A 189 17.21 -11.53 3.92
N VAL A 190 16.34 -10.58 4.26
CA VAL A 190 14.92 -10.83 4.60
C VAL A 190 14.06 -11.13 3.36
N PHE A 191 14.50 -10.73 2.16
CA PHE A 191 13.87 -11.15 0.89
C PHE A 191 14.34 -12.50 0.36
N ARG A 192 15.21 -13.23 1.07
CA ARG A 192 15.31 -14.68 0.84
C ARG A 192 14.20 -15.35 1.66
N MET A 193 13.01 -15.44 1.08
CA MET A 193 12.04 -16.43 1.57
C MET A 193 12.67 -17.80 1.32
N ARG A 194 13.04 -18.45 2.41
CA ARG A 194 13.91 -19.64 2.48
C ARG A 194 13.71 -20.63 1.32
N GLU A 195 14.85 -21.05 0.76
CA GLU A 195 15.05 -22.40 0.22
C GLU A 195 14.51 -23.42 1.22
N ARG A 196 13.44 -24.13 0.85
CA ARG A 196 13.18 -25.53 1.18
C ARG A 196 12.29 -26.16 0.14
#